data_AF-A0A7X8MWF6-F1
#
_entry.id   AF-A0A7X8MWF6-F1
#
_cell.length_a   1.000
_cell.length_b   1.000
_cell.length_c   1.000
_cell.angle_alpha   90.00
_cell.angle_beta   90.00
_cell.angle_gamma   90.00
#
_symmetry.space_group_name_H-M   'P 1'
#
loop_
_entity.id
_entity.type
_entity.pdbx_description
1 polymer ?
#
loop_
_entity_poly.entity_id
_entity_poly.type
_entity_poly.pdbx_seq_one_letter_code
_entity_poly.pdbx_strand_id
1 'polypeptide(L)'
;PPTDPAVRARWEERLADIGIDALHAELAAVDPAAAAVIEDKDPRRTVRALEVIELTGQPFQASQPPKDAPPRWGTRILGLRTHAEWLNPRIELRTRQMFERGLVEEVEGLVADHGLVADSTAGRAIGYAQVLAARAGELTWEEAVERTITGTRRYVRRQRSWFNRDPRITWLAAEADPARAALEALS
;
A
#
# COMPACT_ATOMS: atom_id res chain seq x y z
N PRO A 1 18.57 1.44 -0.66
CA PRO A 1 19.14 2.56 -1.45
C PRO A 1 18.00 3.46 -1.98
N PRO A 2 18.24 4.76 -2.20
CA PRO A 2 17.30 5.61 -2.95
C PRO A 2 17.05 5.04 -4.37
N THR A 3 15.94 5.44 -4.97
CA THR A 3 15.54 5.04 -6.34
C THR A 3 16.32 5.87 -7.36
N ASP A 4 16.76 5.26 -8.47
CA ASP A 4 17.33 5.99 -9.61
C ASP A 4 16.34 5.92 -10.78
N PRO A 5 15.74 7.05 -11.22
CA PRO A 5 14.73 7.05 -12.27
C PRO A 5 15.19 6.44 -13.60
N ALA A 6 16.46 6.63 -13.97
CA ALA A 6 16.98 6.12 -15.24
C ALA A 6 17.21 4.61 -15.18
N VAL A 7 17.72 4.10 -14.05
CA VAL A 7 17.86 2.64 -13.83
C VAL A 7 16.49 1.98 -13.80
N ARG A 8 15.54 2.59 -13.08
CA ARG A 8 14.18 2.08 -12.99
C ARG A 8 13.49 2.03 -14.36
N ALA A 9 13.60 3.10 -15.15
CA ALA A 9 13.01 3.16 -16.49
C ALA A 9 13.53 2.03 -17.39
N ARG A 10 14.84 1.75 -17.38
CA ARG A 10 15.42 0.63 -18.16
C ARG A 10 14.82 -0.72 -17.78
N TRP A 11 14.63 -0.98 -16.49
CA TRP A 11 14.01 -2.24 -16.05
C TRP A 11 12.52 -2.31 -16.35
N GLU A 12 11.81 -1.18 -16.31
CA GLU A 12 10.40 -1.10 -16.71
C GLU A 12 10.23 -1.28 -18.24
N GLU A 13 11.14 -0.76 -19.05
CA GLU A 13 11.23 -1.01 -20.49
C GLU A 13 11.55 -2.49 -20.77
N ARG A 14 12.57 -3.03 -20.09
CA ARG A 14 12.92 -4.45 -20.20
C ARG A 14 11.74 -5.36 -19.86
N LEU A 15 11.02 -5.06 -18.78
CA LEU A 15 9.79 -5.76 -18.39
C LEU A 15 8.75 -5.74 -19.52
N ALA A 16 8.57 -4.59 -20.19
CA ALA A 16 7.62 -4.46 -21.29
C ALA A 16 8.05 -5.31 -22.51
N ASP A 17 9.36 -5.42 -22.76
CA ASP A 17 9.91 -6.15 -23.90
C ASP A 17 9.85 -7.68 -23.73
N ILE A 18 10.24 -8.21 -22.57
CA ILE A 18 10.39 -9.66 -22.34
C ILE A 18 9.28 -10.28 -21.49
N GLY A 19 8.46 -9.45 -20.85
CA GLY A 19 7.42 -9.91 -19.93
C GLY A 19 7.96 -10.32 -18.55
N ILE A 20 7.02 -10.53 -17.62
CA ILE A 20 7.35 -10.75 -16.21
C ILE A 20 8.06 -12.09 -15.96
N ASP A 21 7.65 -13.17 -16.63
CA ASP A 21 8.22 -14.49 -16.38
C ASP A 21 9.71 -14.54 -16.73
N ALA A 22 10.09 -13.93 -17.86
CA ALA A 22 11.49 -13.84 -18.29
C ALA A 22 12.30 -12.89 -17.39
N LEU A 23 11.71 -11.77 -16.95
CA LEU A 23 12.39 -10.85 -16.03
C LEU A 23 12.61 -11.48 -14.65
N HIS A 24 11.67 -12.28 -14.16
CA HIS A 24 11.83 -13.03 -12.91
C HIS A 24 12.93 -14.09 -13.02
N ALA A 25 13.07 -14.72 -14.19
CA ALA A 25 14.21 -15.61 -14.47
C ALA A 25 15.56 -14.85 -14.48
N GLU A 26 15.61 -13.63 -15.04
CA GLU A 26 16.79 -12.77 -14.93
C GLU A 26 17.12 -12.45 -13.46
N LEU A 27 16.11 -12.14 -12.64
CA LEU A 27 16.29 -11.99 -11.18
C LEU A 27 16.81 -13.28 -10.53
N ALA A 28 16.27 -14.44 -10.87
CA ALA A 28 16.70 -15.72 -10.30
C ALA A 28 18.16 -16.07 -10.63
N ALA A 29 18.68 -15.60 -11.77
CA ALA A 29 20.08 -15.80 -12.13
C ALA A 29 21.04 -14.94 -11.28
N VAL A 30 20.62 -13.74 -10.88
CA VAL A 30 21.47 -12.81 -10.11
C VAL A 30 21.24 -12.85 -8.60
N ASP A 31 20.04 -13.20 -8.16
CA ASP A 31 19.65 -13.35 -6.76
C ASP A 31 18.55 -14.43 -6.59
N PRO A 32 18.96 -15.70 -6.50
CA PRO A 32 18.04 -16.82 -6.29
C PRO A 32 17.21 -16.69 -5.01
N ALA A 33 17.76 -16.07 -3.97
CA ALA A 33 17.08 -15.90 -2.69
C ALA A 33 15.94 -14.88 -2.79
N ALA A 34 16.16 -13.76 -3.48
CA ALA A 34 15.10 -12.79 -3.76
C ALA A 34 14.03 -13.38 -4.67
N ALA A 35 14.40 -14.12 -5.72
CA ALA A 35 13.46 -14.77 -6.63
C ALA A 35 12.56 -15.79 -5.93
N ALA A 36 13.07 -16.50 -4.91
CA ALA A 36 12.27 -17.43 -4.11
C ALA A 36 11.24 -16.73 -3.19
N VAL A 37 11.47 -15.47 -2.85
CA VAL A 37 10.62 -14.68 -1.93
C VAL A 37 9.64 -13.76 -2.68
N ILE A 38 10.03 -13.28 -3.85
CA ILE A 38 9.21 -12.42 -4.70
C ILE A 38 8.31 -13.30 -5.55
N GLU A 39 6.99 -13.09 -5.44
CA GLU A 39 6.00 -13.77 -6.27
C GLU A 39 6.34 -13.57 -7.76
N ASP A 40 6.30 -14.67 -8.52
CA ASP A 40 6.61 -14.73 -9.96
C ASP A 40 5.85 -13.70 -10.79
N LYS A 41 4.65 -13.30 -10.36
CA LYS A 41 3.80 -12.30 -11.01
C LYS A 41 3.78 -10.93 -10.32
N ASP A 42 4.83 -10.57 -9.59
CA ASP A 42 5.01 -9.23 -9.02
C ASP A 42 6.03 -8.40 -9.83
N PRO A 43 5.59 -7.71 -10.90
CA PRO A 43 6.49 -6.91 -11.75
C PRO A 43 7.17 -5.79 -10.97
N ARG A 44 6.45 -5.19 -10.02
CA ARG A 44 6.97 -4.04 -9.28
C ARG A 44 8.10 -4.45 -8.34
N ARG A 45 7.96 -5.59 -7.66
CA ARG A 45 9.02 -6.10 -6.77
C ARG A 45 10.19 -6.68 -7.55
N THR A 46 9.94 -7.32 -8.70
CA THR A 46 11.00 -7.85 -9.56
C THR A 46 11.87 -6.72 -10.12
N VAL A 47 11.25 -5.69 -10.73
CA VAL A 47 11.95 -4.47 -11.19
C VAL A 47 12.73 -3.82 -10.05
N ARG A 48 12.13 -3.71 -8.86
CA ARG A 48 12.81 -3.09 -7.71
C ARG A 48 14.00 -3.92 -7.21
N ALA A 49 13.91 -5.24 -7.23
CA ALA A 49 15.02 -6.10 -6.82
C ALA A 49 16.20 -5.94 -7.77
N LEU A 50 15.95 -6.01 -9.08
CA LEU A 50 16.95 -5.81 -10.13
C LEU A 50 17.56 -4.40 -10.07
N GLU A 51 16.74 -3.36 -9.89
CA GLU A 51 17.20 -1.98 -9.70
C GLU A 51 18.17 -1.85 -8.51
N VAL A 52 17.84 -2.46 -7.36
CA VAL A 52 18.70 -2.42 -6.17
C VAL A 52 20.01 -3.17 -6.40
N ILE A 53 19.95 -4.34 -7.05
CA ILE A 53 21.13 -5.14 -7.37
C ILE A 53 22.06 -4.37 -8.30
N GLU A 54 21.53 -3.73 -9.35
CA GLU A 54 22.32 -2.92 -10.27
C GLU A 54 22.96 -1.71 -9.57
N LEU A 55 22.20 -1.00 -8.73
CA LEU A 55 22.70 0.20 -8.03
C LEU A 55 23.74 -0.10 -6.96
N THR A 56 23.68 -1.28 -6.32
CA THR A 56 24.50 -1.59 -5.15
C THR A 56 25.55 -2.66 -5.40
N GLY A 57 25.40 -3.45 -6.46
CA GLY A 57 26.17 -4.66 -6.71
C GLY A 57 25.95 -5.76 -5.65
N GLN A 58 24.99 -5.59 -4.75
CA GLN A 58 24.69 -6.55 -3.69
C GLN A 58 23.37 -7.27 -4.00
N PRO A 59 23.20 -8.52 -3.55
CA PRO A 59 21.90 -9.18 -3.59
C PRO A 59 20.82 -8.26 -3.00
N PHE A 60 19.59 -8.39 -3.48
CA PHE A 60 18.42 -7.82 -2.86
C PHE A 60 18.23 -8.52 -1.50
N GLN A 61 19.05 -8.12 -0.53
CA GLN A 61 18.87 -8.32 0.89
C GLN A 61 17.45 -7.86 1.16
N ALA A 62 16.53 -8.81 1.22
CA ALA A 62 15.12 -8.54 1.43
C ALA A 62 15.07 -7.55 2.59
N SER A 63 14.70 -6.30 2.28
CA SER A 63 14.93 -5.14 3.14
C SER A 63 14.09 -5.14 4.42
N GLN A 64 13.62 -6.32 4.83
CA GLN A 64 12.95 -6.57 6.08
C GLN A 64 13.99 -7.09 7.09
N PRO A 65 14.05 -6.46 8.28
CA PRO A 65 14.64 -7.10 9.43
C PRO A 65 14.09 -8.53 9.58
N PRO A 66 14.87 -9.48 10.12
CA PRO A 66 14.35 -10.79 10.50
C PRO A 66 13.03 -10.63 11.27
N LYS A 67 12.02 -11.46 10.95
CA LYS A 67 10.67 -11.31 11.54
C LYS A 67 10.67 -11.51 13.06
N ASP A 68 11.67 -12.21 13.56
CA ASP A 68 12.01 -12.51 14.95
C ASP A 68 12.96 -11.47 15.58
N ALA A 69 13.43 -10.47 14.82
CA ALA A 69 14.25 -9.42 15.38
C ALA A 69 13.46 -8.66 16.46
N PRO A 70 14.06 -8.45 17.65
CA PRO A 70 13.39 -7.74 18.72
C PRO A 70 13.01 -6.33 18.25
N PRO A 71 11.84 -5.80 18.66
CA PRO A 71 11.44 -4.46 18.30
C PRO A 71 12.48 -3.46 18.81
N ARG A 72 12.85 -2.49 17.96
CA ARG A 72 13.72 -1.38 18.37
C ARG A 72 13.07 -0.63 19.53
N TRP A 73 13.88 -0.22 20.50
CA TRP A 73 13.46 0.57 21.66
C TRP A 73 12.38 -0.08 22.53
N GLY A 74 12.26 -1.42 22.52
CA GLY A 74 11.23 -2.11 23.29
C GLY A 74 9.80 -1.78 22.85
N THR A 75 9.62 -1.37 21.59
CA THR A 75 8.33 -0.94 21.04
C THR A 75 7.26 -2.02 21.24
N ARG A 76 6.13 -1.63 21.84
CA ARG A 76 4.91 -2.43 21.91
C ARG A 76 4.04 -2.10 20.70
N ILE A 77 3.61 -3.14 19.98
CA ILE A 77 2.76 -2.97 18.79
C ILE A 77 1.36 -3.45 19.15
N LEU A 78 0.40 -2.52 19.16
CA LEU A 78 -1.01 -2.81 19.39
C LEU A 78 -1.76 -2.73 18.06
N GLY A 79 -2.63 -3.69 17.79
CA GLY A 79 -3.45 -3.74 16.58
C GLY A 79 -4.93 -3.86 16.91
N LEU A 80 -5.78 -3.11 16.21
CA LEU A 80 -7.24 -3.27 16.34
C LEU A 80 -7.74 -4.37 15.41
N ARG A 81 -8.40 -5.37 15.98
CA ARG A 81 -9.01 -6.50 15.28
C ARG A 81 -10.52 -6.33 15.21
N THR A 82 -11.06 -6.59 14.03
CA THR A 82 -12.50 -6.48 13.73
C THR A 82 -12.85 -7.47 12.61
N HIS A 83 -14.14 -7.79 12.46
CA HIS A 83 -14.69 -8.55 11.35
C HIS A 83 -15.35 -7.68 10.28
N ALA A 84 -15.49 -8.25 9.08
CA ALA A 84 -16.00 -7.53 7.91
C ALA A 84 -17.41 -7.00 8.10
N GLU A 85 -18.28 -7.74 8.81
CA GLU A 85 -19.66 -7.34 9.09
C GLU A 85 -19.75 -6.06 9.93
N TRP A 86 -18.81 -5.85 10.85
CA TRP A 86 -18.76 -4.63 11.66
C TRP A 86 -18.10 -3.48 10.89
N LEU A 87 -17.05 -3.76 10.13
CA LEU A 87 -16.22 -2.74 9.51
C LEU A 87 -16.76 -2.22 8.17
N ASN A 88 -17.38 -3.06 7.34
CA ASN A 88 -17.84 -2.66 6.00
C ASN A 88 -18.88 -1.55 6.00
N PRO A 89 -19.91 -1.56 6.89
CA PRO A 89 -20.86 -0.46 6.98
C PRO A 89 -20.21 0.86 7.45
N ARG A 90 -19.20 0.76 8.33
CA ARG A 90 -18.45 1.93 8.83
C ARG A 90 -17.56 2.55 7.76
N ILE A 91 -16.90 1.73 6.94
CA ILE A 91 -16.12 2.20 5.78
C ILE A 91 -17.04 2.98 4.83
N GLU A 92 -18.22 2.43 4.54
CA GLU A 92 -19.17 3.08 3.65
C GLU A 92 -19.67 4.40 4.22
N LEU A 93 -20.17 4.39 5.46
CA LEU A 93 -20.62 5.60 6.15
C LEU A 93 -19.54 6.68 6.18
N ARG A 94 -18.31 6.31 6.58
CA ARG A 94 -17.18 7.25 6.60
C ARG A 94 -16.89 7.79 5.21
N THR A 95 -16.92 6.96 4.17
CA THR A 95 -16.62 7.39 2.81
C THR A 95 -17.66 8.40 2.34
N ARG A 96 -18.95 8.11 2.50
CA ARG A 96 -20.01 9.07 2.13
C ARG A 96 -19.87 10.38 2.88
N GLN A 97 -19.60 10.33 4.20
CA GLN A 97 -19.33 11.52 5.00
C GLN A 97 -18.10 12.31 4.53
N MET A 98 -17.06 11.66 3.99
CA MET A 98 -15.91 12.38 3.44
C MET A 98 -16.32 13.21 2.21
N PHE A 99 -17.11 12.63 1.30
CA PHE A 99 -17.64 13.36 0.14
C PHE A 99 -18.59 14.48 0.55
N GLU A 100 -19.53 14.21 1.47
CA GLU A 100 -20.47 15.22 2.00
C GLU A 100 -19.78 16.38 2.72
N ARG A 101 -18.62 16.12 3.35
CA ARG A 101 -17.85 17.12 4.12
C ARG A 101 -16.81 17.87 3.30
N GLY A 102 -16.80 17.67 1.98
CA GLY A 102 -16.02 18.52 1.10
C GLY A 102 -14.75 17.89 0.52
N LEU A 103 -14.68 16.55 0.40
CA LEU A 103 -13.53 15.89 -0.25
C LEU A 103 -13.35 16.36 -1.70
N VAL A 104 -14.44 16.64 -2.42
CA VAL A 104 -14.37 17.09 -3.81
C VAL A 104 -13.69 18.45 -3.88
N GLU A 105 -14.16 19.39 -3.06
CA GLU A 105 -13.67 20.75 -2.92
C GLU A 105 -12.21 20.77 -2.46
N GLU A 106 -11.83 19.89 -1.53
CA GLU A 106 -10.43 19.71 -1.12
C GLU A 106 -9.54 19.33 -2.32
N VAL A 107 -9.95 18.33 -3.10
CA VAL A 107 -9.17 17.87 -4.25
C VAL A 107 -9.11 18.95 -5.34
N GLU A 108 -10.22 19.64 -5.60
CA GLU A 108 -10.25 20.74 -6.57
C GLU A 108 -9.31 21.88 -6.15
N GLY A 109 -9.29 22.24 -4.87
CA GLY A 109 -8.34 23.21 -4.32
C GLY A 109 -6.89 22.75 -4.46
N LEU A 110 -6.59 21.47 -4.17
CA LEU A 110 -5.24 20.93 -4.34
C LEU A 110 -4.78 20.92 -5.81
N VAL A 111 -5.69 20.69 -6.76
CA VAL A 111 -5.37 20.78 -8.19
C VAL A 111 -5.08 22.23 -8.58
N ALA A 112 -5.96 23.17 -8.17
CA ALA A 112 -5.86 24.56 -8.55
C ALA A 112 -4.67 25.28 -7.91
N ASP A 113 -4.46 25.10 -6.60
CA ASP A 113 -3.55 25.91 -5.79
C ASP A 113 -2.20 25.22 -5.56
N HIS A 114 -2.14 23.90 -5.70
CA HIS A 114 -0.97 23.09 -5.32
C HIS A 114 -0.48 22.14 -6.42
N GLY A 115 -1.13 22.15 -7.60
CA GLY A 115 -0.68 21.36 -8.75
C GLY A 115 -0.77 19.84 -8.55
N LEU A 116 -1.76 19.38 -7.78
CA LEU A 116 -2.00 17.94 -7.62
C LEU A 116 -2.30 17.29 -8.98
N VAL A 117 -1.54 16.25 -9.32
CA VAL A 117 -1.66 15.48 -10.57
C VAL A 117 -1.92 14.00 -10.29
N ALA A 118 -2.64 13.32 -11.20
CA ALA A 118 -3.11 11.94 -11.01
C ALA A 118 -1.98 10.90 -10.90
N ASP A 119 -0.81 11.18 -11.48
CA ASP A 119 0.38 10.34 -11.43
C ASP A 119 1.26 10.59 -10.18
N SER A 120 0.97 11.62 -9.39
CA SER A 120 1.67 11.85 -8.12
C SER A 120 1.28 10.80 -7.07
N THR A 121 2.12 10.63 -6.03
CA THR A 121 1.81 9.76 -4.90
C THR A 121 0.50 10.15 -4.21
N ALA A 122 0.26 11.46 -4.04
CA ALA A 122 -0.97 11.97 -3.45
C ALA A 122 -2.18 11.74 -4.38
N GLY A 123 -2.04 12.00 -5.68
CA GLY A 123 -3.12 11.81 -6.65
C GLY A 123 -3.58 10.36 -6.78
N ARG A 124 -2.68 9.39 -6.52
CA ARG A 124 -3.01 7.95 -6.52
C ARG A 124 -3.66 7.46 -5.21
N ALA A 125 -3.80 8.30 -4.19
CA ALA A 125 -4.44 7.91 -2.94
C ALA A 125 -5.93 7.59 -3.15
N ILE A 126 -6.46 6.62 -2.38
CA ILE A 126 -7.88 6.25 -2.42
C ILE A 126 -8.72 7.46 -1.98
N GLY A 127 -9.80 7.75 -2.69
CA GLY A 127 -10.57 8.99 -2.58
C GLY A 127 -10.10 10.00 -3.64
N TYR A 128 -8.86 10.47 -3.53
CA TYR A 128 -8.26 11.46 -4.45
C TYR A 128 -8.27 10.97 -5.89
N ALA A 129 -7.80 9.75 -6.14
CA ALA A 129 -7.77 9.18 -7.49
C ALA A 129 -9.17 9.07 -8.11
N GLN A 130 -10.18 8.80 -7.30
CA GLN A 130 -11.57 8.68 -7.76
C GLN A 130 -12.17 10.05 -8.08
N VAL A 131 -11.92 11.05 -7.24
CA VAL A 131 -12.33 12.44 -7.50
C VAL A 131 -11.65 13.01 -8.75
N LEU A 132 -10.34 12.77 -8.91
CA LEU A 132 -9.59 13.20 -10.10
C LEU A 132 -10.14 12.56 -11.38
N ALA A 133 -10.49 11.27 -11.35
CA ALA A 133 -11.10 10.58 -12.48
C ALA A 133 -12.52 11.09 -12.79
N ALA A 134 -13.33 11.38 -11.77
CA ALA A 134 -14.64 11.98 -11.98
C ALA A 134 -14.54 13.39 -12.57
N ARG A 135 -13.60 14.20 -12.08
CA ARG A 135 -13.28 15.52 -12.65
C ARG A 135 -12.84 15.44 -14.12
N ALA A 136 -12.12 14.38 -14.50
CA ALA A 136 -11.72 14.12 -15.88
C ALA A 136 -12.87 13.60 -16.77
N GLY A 137 -14.07 13.37 -16.22
CA GLY A 137 -15.22 12.82 -16.93
C GLY A 137 -15.14 11.31 -17.17
N GLU A 138 -14.17 10.62 -16.54
CA GLU A 138 -14.01 9.16 -16.66
C GLU A 138 -14.98 8.40 -15.74
N LEU A 139 -15.49 9.06 -14.70
CA LEU A 139 -16.46 8.55 -13.74
C LEU A 139 -17.53 9.60 -13.47
N THR A 140 -18.73 9.14 -13.11
CA THR A 140 -19.69 9.96 -12.39
C THR A 140 -19.27 10.15 -10.93
N TRP A 141 -19.83 11.16 -10.27
CA TRP A 141 -19.59 11.38 -8.84
C TRP A 141 -20.02 10.19 -7.98
N GLU A 142 -21.15 9.56 -8.29
CA GLU A 142 -21.60 8.36 -7.56
C GLU A 142 -20.65 7.18 -7.77
N GLU A 143 -20.16 6.96 -9.00
CA GLU A 143 -19.15 5.94 -9.26
C GLU A 143 -17.84 6.20 -8.52
N ALA A 144 -17.45 7.47 -8.36
CA ALA A 144 -16.27 7.83 -7.56
C ALA A 144 -16.46 7.45 -6.08
N VAL A 145 -17.64 7.68 -5.50
CA VAL A 145 -17.97 7.25 -4.14
C VAL A 145 -17.90 5.73 -4.02
N GLU A 146 -18.58 5.00 -4.89
CA GLU A 146 -18.63 3.53 -4.87
C GLU A 146 -17.25 2.88 -5.07
N ARG A 147 -16.43 3.44 -5.98
CA ARG A 147 -15.05 2.99 -6.19
C ARG A 147 -14.17 3.31 -5.00
N THR A 148 -14.40 4.43 -4.30
CA THR A 148 -13.67 4.76 -3.07
C THR A 148 -14.00 3.77 -1.95
N ILE A 149 -15.28 3.42 -1.78
CA ILE A 149 -15.73 2.40 -0.81
C ILE A 149 -15.06 1.05 -1.11
N THR A 150 -15.18 0.60 -2.36
CA THR A 150 -14.62 -0.69 -2.79
C THR A 150 -13.10 -0.72 -2.67
N GLY A 151 -12.42 0.36 -3.07
CA GLY A 151 -10.98 0.53 -2.93
C GLY A 151 -10.53 0.44 -1.48
N THR A 152 -11.24 1.11 -0.58
CA THR A 152 -10.97 1.10 0.87
C THR A 152 -11.17 -0.28 1.46
N ARG A 153 -12.24 -1.01 1.11
CA ARG A 153 -12.46 -2.41 1.53
C ARG A 153 -11.31 -3.32 1.09
N ARG A 154 -10.85 -3.20 -0.16
CA ARG A 154 -9.68 -3.96 -0.67
C ARG A 154 -8.40 -3.59 0.08
N TYR A 155 -8.20 -2.31 0.37
CA TYR A 155 -7.04 -1.82 1.11
C TYR A 155 -7.01 -2.37 2.54
N VAL A 156 -8.12 -2.29 3.26
CA VAL A 156 -8.28 -2.87 4.61
C VAL A 156 -7.99 -4.37 4.61
N ARG A 157 -8.47 -5.13 3.61
CA ARG A 157 -8.15 -6.56 3.48
C ARG A 157 -6.65 -6.81 3.33
N ARG A 158 -5.96 -5.98 2.53
CA ARG A 158 -4.49 -6.05 2.39
C ARG A 158 -3.79 -5.70 3.70
N GLN A 159 -4.21 -4.64 4.39
CA GLN A 159 -3.67 -4.28 5.70
C GLN A 159 -3.82 -5.42 6.70
N ARG A 160 -5.01 -6.03 6.79
CA ARG A 160 -5.26 -7.19 7.67
C ARG A 160 -4.32 -8.35 7.36
N SER A 161 -4.15 -8.69 6.08
CA SER A 161 -3.21 -9.76 5.66
C SER A 161 -1.76 -9.41 6.03
N TRP A 162 -1.35 -8.15 5.84
CA TRP A 162 -0.01 -7.69 6.15
C TRP A 162 0.29 -7.75 7.66
N PHE A 163 -0.58 -7.17 8.49
CA PHE A 163 -0.39 -7.14 9.94
C PHE A 163 -0.54 -8.53 10.59
N ASN A 164 -1.40 -9.42 10.08
CA ASN A 164 -1.53 -10.78 10.61
C ASN A 164 -0.24 -11.61 10.52
N ARG A 165 0.72 -11.21 9.69
CA ARG A 165 2.02 -11.88 9.56
C ARG A 165 3.03 -11.45 10.61
N ASP A 166 2.74 -10.41 11.39
CA ASP A 166 3.63 -9.88 12.42
C ASP A 166 3.22 -10.45 13.80
N PRO A 167 4.00 -11.39 14.36
CA PRO A 167 3.70 -12.02 15.64
C PRO A 167 3.89 -11.07 16.83
N ARG A 168 4.50 -9.88 16.62
CA ARG A 168 4.76 -8.90 17.68
C ARG A 168 3.53 -8.08 18.05
N ILE A 169 2.43 -8.21 17.30
CA ILE A 169 1.21 -7.42 17.49
C ILE A 169 0.33 -8.04 18.58
N THR A 170 0.10 -7.28 19.65
CA THR A 170 -0.98 -7.57 20.59
C THR A 170 -2.29 -7.07 20.01
N TRP A 171 -3.21 -8.00 19.74
CA TRP A 171 -4.50 -7.69 19.12
C TRP A 171 -5.57 -7.34 20.15
N LEU A 172 -6.21 -6.18 19.96
CA LEU A 172 -7.31 -5.69 20.78
C LEU A 172 -8.61 -5.73 19.97
N ALA A 173 -9.74 -6.04 20.60
CA ALA A 173 -11.04 -6.00 19.93
C ALA A 173 -11.47 -4.56 19.67
N ALA A 174 -11.64 -4.19 18.40
CA ALA A 174 -12.01 -2.82 18.00
C ALA A 174 -13.44 -2.44 18.43
N GLU A 175 -14.29 -3.45 18.64
CA GLU A 175 -15.72 -3.30 18.88
C GLU A 175 -16.06 -3.12 20.37
N ALA A 176 -15.06 -3.31 21.24
CA ALA A 176 -15.15 -3.13 22.69
C ALA A 176 -14.68 -1.72 23.09
N ASP A 177 -13.95 -1.61 24.20
CA ASP A 177 -13.22 -0.41 24.60
C ASP A 177 -11.72 -0.61 24.30
N PRO A 178 -11.27 -0.32 23.06
CA PRO A 178 -9.87 -0.51 22.69
C PRO A 178 -8.92 0.40 23.45
N ALA A 179 -9.39 1.55 23.96
CA ALA A 179 -8.57 2.47 24.74
C ALA A 179 -8.23 1.87 26.10
N ARG A 180 -9.24 1.35 26.81
CA ARG A 180 -9.04 0.61 28.06
C ARG A 180 -8.16 -0.62 27.86
N ALA A 181 -8.47 -1.43 26.84
CA ALA A 181 -7.69 -2.64 26.55
C ALA A 181 -6.22 -2.32 26.20
N ALA A 182 -5.95 -1.17 25.57
CA ALA A 182 -4.60 -0.70 25.31
C ALA A 182 -3.86 -0.34 26.60
N LEU A 183 -4.50 0.36 27.55
CA LEU A 183 -3.90 0.68 28.84
C LEU A 183 -3.54 -0.59 29.63
N GLU A 184 -4.44 -1.58 29.65
CA GLU A 184 -4.20 -2.87 30.29
C GLU A 184 -3.04 -3.64 29.62
N ALA A 185 -2.91 -3.57 28.29
CA ALA A 185 -1.82 -4.23 27.55
C ALA A 185 -0.45 -3.54 27.67
N LEU A 186 -0.43 -2.28 28.11
CA LEU A 186 0.79 -1.48 28.29
C LEU A 186 1.26 -1.41 29.75
N SER A 187 0.42 -1.83 30.70
CA SER A 187 0.73 -1.92 32.14
C SER A 187 1.56 -3.16 32.44
#